data_AF-A0A3D3UPI9-F1
#
_entry.id   AF-A0A3D3UPI9-F1
#
_cell.length_a   1.000
_cell.length_b   1.000
_cell.length_c   1.000
_cell.angle_alpha   90.00
_cell.angle_beta   90.00
_cell.angle_gamma   90.00
#
_symmetry.space_group_name_H-M   'P 1'
#
loop_
_entity.id
_entity.type
_entity.pdbx_description
1 polymer ?
#
loop_
_entity_poly.entity_id
_entity_poly.type
_entity_poly.pdbx_seq_one_letter_code
_entity_poly.pdbx_strand_id
1 'polypeptide(L)'
;LKLYIIGEPVEVIGAEELADSLNRAEFYPDDLQAESFFAAAGFLEEDIIAEIQDEMTQLFPSEPAPVFNDMNGLPPETIIAYSYLNVDIEFEYPFYAGNNEFGFRDSNGTVTEVTSFCTRPDSDSENMAREQVDVLYYRQGDQTSETEFAVDLCTYTNPYQVVLACVPLQENLGETVDFVERKISEFTQDPNYEQMRKLRPAVTGGRFGEQPGDSLIVPDVLYKLTHHFTELQGKALGNQPWLDQGYFIQKALQMIDFTLGRTGVILKSDAIIVIPPLGGAPQLRHFHFNRPFLIYIKKRDPAASPFFVMWVDNAELMKEFVFEAQ
;
A
#
# COMPACT_ATOMS: atom_id res chain seq x y z
N LEU A 1 11.12 26.16 -0.47
CA LEU A 1 9.72 25.73 -0.20
C LEU A 1 8.76 26.90 0.05
N LYS A 2 8.30 27.57 -1.02
CA LYS A 2 7.02 28.28 -0.99
C LYS A 2 5.91 27.23 -1.04
N LEU A 3 5.36 26.84 0.11
CA LEU A 3 4.26 25.86 0.18
C LEU A 3 2.88 26.48 -0.12
N TYR A 4 2.81 27.82 -0.18
CA TYR A 4 1.54 28.55 -0.10
C TYR A 4 1.49 29.68 -1.12
N ILE A 5 0.90 29.40 -2.29
CA ILE A 5 0.45 30.43 -3.23
C ILE A 5 -0.95 30.91 -2.84
N ILE A 6 -1.90 29.98 -2.64
CA ILE A 6 -3.27 30.29 -2.22
C ILE A 6 -3.33 30.55 -0.70
N GLY A 7 -2.64 29.73 0.10
CA GLY A 7 -2.48 29.94 1.55
C GLY A 7 -3.67 29.56 2.43
N GLU A 8 -4.74 29.05 1.83
CA GLU A 8 -5.97 28.55 2.43
C GLU A 8 -6.46 27.31 1.66
N PRO A 9 -7.44 26.53 2.17
CA PRO A 9 -8.01 25.39 1.44
C PRO A 9 -8.50 25.79 0.04
N VAL A 10 -8.22 24.94 -0.96
CA VAL A 10 -8.48 25.29 -2.36
C VAL A 10 -9.95 25.05 -2.69
N GLU A 11 -10.68 26.11 -2.99
CA GLU A 11 -12.07 26.04 -3.46
C GLU A 11 -12.10 25.87 -4.98
N VAL A 12 -12.94 24.97 -5.50
CA VAL A 12 -13.05 24.69 -6.93
C VAL A 12 -14.52 24.72 -7.36
N ILE A 13 -14.88 25.74 -8.15
CA ILE A 13 -16.27 26.01 -8.55
C ILE A 13 -16.77 24.93 -9.51
N GLY A 14 -17.85 24.25 -9.13
CA GLY A 14 -18.42 23.11 -9.85
C GLY A 14 -17.66 21.79 -9.69
N ALA A 15 -16.82 21.67 -8.65
CA ALA A 15 -16.19 20.43 -8.18
C ALA A 15 -16.02 20.44 -6.64
N GLU A 16 -16.92 21.12 -5.93
CA GLU A 16 -16.84 21.44 -4.51
C GLU A 16 -16.70 20.19 -3.64
N GLU A 17 -17.48 19.14 -3.89
CA GLU A 17 -17.44 17.89 -3.12
C GLU A 17 -16.06 17.20 -3.17
N LEU A 18 -15.41 17.21 -4.34
CA LEU A 18 -14.07 16.64 -4.53
C LEU A 18 -13.00 17.53 -3.91
N ALA A 19 -13.11 18.85 -4.07
CA ALA A 19 -12.20 19.82 -3.43
C ALA A 19 -12.29 19.73 -1.90
N ASP A 20 -13.49 19.70 -1.34
CA ASP A 20 -13.75 19.51 0.09
C ASP A 20 -13.26 18.15 0.59
N SER A 21 -13.32 17.09 -0.22
CA SER A 21 -12.74 15.78 0.14
C SER A 21 -11.21 15.84 0.20
N LEU A 22 -10.56 16.50 -0.78
CA LEU A 22 -9.10 16.64 -0.81
C LEU A 22 -8.59 17.57 0.29
N ASN A 23 -9.29 18.68 0.56
CA ASN A 23 -8.97 19.61 1.64
C ASN A 23 -9.16 19.03 3.05
N ARG A 24 -10.03 18.02 3.21
CA ARG A 24 -10.25 17.30 4.47
C ARG A 24 -9.35 16.08 4.66
N ALA A 25 -8.57 15.69 3.64
CA ALA A 25 -7.64 14.58 3.78
C ALA A 25 -6.55 14.94 4.80
N GLU A 26 -6.59 14.32 5.97
CA GLU A 26 -5.58 14.55 7.00
C GLU A 26 -4.23 13.98 6.55
N PHE A 27 -3.25 14.87 6.38
CA PHE A 27 -1.86 14.52 6.08
C PHE A 27 -0.95 15.30 7.02
N TYR A 28 -0.22 14.58 7.87
CA TYR A 28 0.78 15.15 8.75
C TYR A 28 2.16 14.91 8.15
N PRO A 29 2.96 15.96 7.86
CA PRO A 29 4.34 15.78 7.38
C PRO A 29 5.19 14.92 8.34
N ASP A 30 4.86 14.94 9.63
CA ASP A 30 5.47 14.12 10.68
C ASP A 30 5.17 12.61 10.53
N ASP A 31 4.26 12.18 9.64
CA ASP A 31 4.05 10.77 9.28
C ASP A 31 5.05 10.26 8.22
N LEU A 32 5.83 11.15 7.59
CA LEU A 32 6.88 10.81 6.62
C LEU A 32 8.28 11.17 7.13
N GLN A 33 9.31 10.55 6.54
CA GLN A 33 10.67 11.09 6.61
C GLN A 33 10.77 12.29 5.68
N ALA A 34 11.55 13.31 6.06
CA ALA A 34 11.70 14.53 5.26
C ALA A 34 12.35 14.23 3.89
N GLU A 35 13.14 13.16 3.82
CA GLU A 35 13.82 12.67 2.64
C GLU A 35 12.91 11.80 1.74
N SER A 36 11.73 11.39 2.21
CA SER A 36 10.80 10.55 1.45
C SER A 36 9.85 11.33 0.54
N PHE A 37 9.76 12.66 0.65
CA PHE A 37 8.83 13.44 -0.17
C PHE A 37 9.38 14.80 -0.57
N PHE A 38 8.78 15.36 -1.61
CA PHE A 38 9.01 16.73 -2.06
C PHE A 38 7.67 17.36 -2.42
N ALA A 39 7.49 18.64 -2.10
CA ALA A 39 6.30 19.41 -2.48
C ALA A 39 6.65 20.89 -2.66
N ALA A 40 6.32 21.46 -3.81
CA ALA A 40 6.56 22.87 -4.12
C ALA A 40 5.42 23.46 -4.95
N ALA A 41 5.16 24.75 -4.75
CA ALA A 41 4.24 25.52 -5.57
C ALA A 41 4.80 26.92 -5.87
N GLY A 42 4.57 27.43 -7.08
CA GLY A 42 5.14 28.67 -7.55
C GLY A 42 4.60 29.11 -8.90
N PHE A 43 5.00 30.30 -9.33
CA PHE A 43 4.63 30.83 -10.65
C PHE A 43 5.64 30.44 -11.73
N LEU A 44 5.16 30.27 -12.96
CA LEU A 44 6.00 30.00 -14.12
C LEU A 44 7.03 31.13 -14.37
N GLU A 45 6.67 32.39 -14.10
CA GLU A 45 7.58 33.55 -14.18
C GLU A 45 8.65 33.62 -13.07
N GLU A 46 8.51 32.82 -12.01
CA GLU A 46 9.50 32.69 -10.93
C GLU A 46 10.43 31.48 -11.13
N ASP A 47 10.50 30.92 -12.34
CA ASP A 47 11.31 29.75 -12.71
C ASP A 47 11.02 28.47 -11.88
N ILE A 48 9.79 28.33 -11.34
CA ILE A 48 9.38 27.19 -10.47
C ILE A 48 9.66 25.80 -11.06
N ILE A 49 9.61 25.64 -12.39
CA ILE A 49 9.92 24.36 -13.06
C ILE A 49 11.40 23.98 -12.85
N ALA A 50 12.31 24.96 -12.92
CA ALA A 50 13.72 24.74 -12.66
C ALA A 50 13.97 24.44 -11.18
N GLU A 51 13.34 25.18 -10.25
CA GLU A 51 13.38 24.91 -8.80
C GLU A 51 12.95 23.45 -8.51
N ILE A 52 11.81 23.02 -9.07
CA ILE A 52 11.31 21.64 -8.91
C ILE A 52 12.30 20.61 -9.48
N GLN A 53 12.85 20.83 -10.68
CA GLN A 53 13.76 19.87 -11.32
C GLN A 53 15.11 19.77 -10.59
N ASP A 54 15.66 20.90 -10.12
CA ASP A 54 16.91 20.94 -9.38
C ASP A 54 16.77 20.34 -7.98
N GLU A 55 15.69 20.66 -7.23
CA GLU A 55 15.46 20.07 -5.90
C GLU A 55 15.12 18.57 -6.00
N MET A 56 14.30 18.14 -6.97
CA MET A 56 14.05 16.72 -7.23
C MET A 56 15.31 15.92 -7.55
N THR A 57 16.21 16.47 -8.37
CA THR A 57 17.47 15.79 -8.72
C THR A 57 18.44 15.70 -7.53
N GLN A 58 18.35 16.64 -6.58
CA GLN A 58 19.14 16.63 -5.35
C GLN A 58 18.60 15.67 -4.29
N LEU A 59 17.27 15.60 -4.12
CA LEU A 59 16.60 14.74 -3.14
C LEU A 59 16.51 13.29 -3.61
N PHE A 60 16.25 13.07 -4.91
CA PHE A 60 16.00 11.75 -5.50
C PHE A 60 16.93 11.49 -6.72
N PRO A 61 18.25 11.39 -6.53
CA PRO A 61 19.21 11.28 -7.63
C PRO A 61 19.14 9.97 -8.44
N SER A 62 18.41 8.96 -7.94
CA SER A 62 18.09 7.71 -8.65
C SER A 62 16.88 7.83 -9.58
N GLU A 63 16.07 8.87 -9.43
CA GLU A 63 14.79 9.06 -10.11
C GLU A 63 14.95 9.96 -11.34
N PRO A 64 14.13 9.76 -12.40
CA PRO A 64 14.12 10.66 -13.53
C PRO A 64 13.52 12.02 -13.12
N ALA A 65 14.19 13.12 -13.46
CA ALA A 65 13.69 14.47 -13.21
C ALA A 65 12.29 14.66 -13.85
N PRO A 66 11.35 15.34 -13.16
CA PRO A 66 9.97 15.47 -13.63
C PRO A 66 9.86 16.22 -14.96
N VAL A 67 9.07 15.67 -15.89
CA VAL A 67 8.90 16.20 -17.25
C VAL A 67 7.61 17.00 -17.35
N PHE A 68 7.74 18.32 -17.40
CA PHE A 68 6.63 19.24 -17.61
C PHE A 68 6.33 19.42 -19.10
N ASN A 69 5.54 18.50 -19.66
CA ASN A 69 5.02 18.61 -21.02
C ASN A 69 3.88 19.64 -21.10
N ASP A 70 3.70 20.22 -22.29
CA ASP A 70 2.61 21.16 -22.66
C ASP A 70 2.69 22.58 -22.05
N MET A 71 3.83 22.98 -21.46
CA MET A 71 4.00 24.30 -20.82
C MET A 71 4.27 25.46 -21.80
N ASN A 72 4.57 25.16 -23.07
CA ASN A 72 4.92 26.16 -24.06
C ASN A 72 3.71 27.04 -24.43
N GLY A 73 3.81 28.35 -24.16
CA GLY A 73 2.76 29.32 -24.47
C GLY A 73 1.70 29.49 -23.37
N LEU A 74 1.92 28.91 -22.19
CA LEU A 74 1.14 29.26 -20.99
C LEU A 74 1.50 30.68 -20.51
N PRO A 75 0.57 31.39 -19.84
CA PRO A 75 0.85 32.71 -19.27
C PRO A 75 1.97 32.66 -18.21
N PRO A 76 2.84 33.68 -18.09
CA PRO A 76 3.87 33.75 -17.05
C PRO A 76 3.33 33.61 -15.61
N GLU A 77 2.12 34.13 -15.37
CA GLU A 77 1.38 34.04 -14.12
C GLU A 77 0.76 32.65 -13.82
N THR A 78 1.07 31.62 -14.62
CA THR A 78 0.58 30.26 -14.37
C THR A 78 1.14 29.68 -13.07
N ILE A 79 0.25 29.23 -12.18
CA ILE A 79 0.63 28.52 -10.94
C ILE A 79 0.90 27.05 -11.27
N ILE A 80 2.08 26.57 -10.89
CA ILE A 80 2.43 25.15 -10.88
C ILE A 80 2.51 24.69 -9.43
N ALA A 81 1.83 23.58 -9.12
CA ALA A 81 2.00 22.83 -7.88
C ALA A 81 2.44 21.40 -8.24
N TYR A 82 3.45 20.90 -7.54
CA TYR A 82 4.00 19.57 -7.75
C TYR A 82 4.29 18.92 -6.40
N SER A 83 3.96 17.64 -6.28
CA SER A 83 4.35 16.80 -5.16
C SER A 83 4.84 15.44 -5.65
N TYR A 84 5.74 14.85 -4.87
CA TYR A 84 6.34 13.56 -5.13
C TYR A 84 6.58 12.84 -3.81
N LEU A 85 6.35 11.53 -3.80
CA LEU A 85 6.53 10.64 -2.66
C LEU A 85 7.29 9.41 -3.13
N ASN A 86 8.42 9.12 -2.50
CA ASN A 86 9.21 7.92 -2.73
C ASN A 86 9.56 7.28 -1.38
N VAL A 87 9.05 6.07 -1.19
CA VAL A 87 9.25 5.28 0.02
C VAL A 87 9.61 3.87 -0.43
N ASP A 88 10.91 3.56 -0.32
CA ASP A 88 11.42 2.21 -0.47
C ASP A 88 11.41 1.49 0.89
N ILE A 89 10.97 0.23 0.90
CA ILE A 89 10.87 -0.60 2.10
C ILE A 89 11.34 -2.01 1.74
N GLU A 90 12.59 -2.30 2.08
CA GLU A 90 13.18 -3.64 2.02
C GLU A 90 12.78 -4.46 3.25
N PHE A 91 12.44 -5.74 3.05
CA PHE A 91 12.27 -6.70 4.14
C PHE A 91 13.63 -7.32 4.51
N GLU A 92 13.92 -7.41 5.81
CA GLU A 92 15.17 -7.97 6.35
C GLU A 92 15.46 -9.38 5.80
N TYR A 93 14.43 -10.22 5.70
CA TYR A 93 14.51 -11.55 5.08
C TYR A 93 13.54 -11.65 3.90
N PRO A 94 14.02 -12.01 2.69
CA PRO A 94 13.14 -12.19 1.56
C PRO A 94 12.24 -13.41 1.75
N PHE A 95 10.94 -13.23 1.51
CA PHE A 95 9.99 -14.34 1.39
C PHE A 95 10.38 -15.30 0.25
N TYR A 96 9.73 -16.46 0.20
CA TYR A 96 9.89 -17.41 -0.90
C TYR A 96 8.92 -17.08 -2.03
N ALA A 97 9.28 -17.38 -3.27
CA ALA A 97 8.30 -17.35 -4.36
C ALA A 97 7.24 -18.45 -4.16
N GLY A 98 5.98 -18.12 -4.47
CA GLY A 98 4.89 -19.06 -4.61
C GLY A 98 5.09 -19.87 -5.88
N ASN A 99 5.14 -21.19 -5.75
CA ASN A 99 5.55 -22.10 -6.84
C ASN A 99 4.38 -22.72 -7.60
N ASN A 100 3.16 -22.25 -7.33
CA ASN A 100 1.91 -22.68 -7.95
C ASN A 100 1.12 -21.44 -8.39
N GLU A 101 0.14 -21.66 -9.26
CA GLU A 101 -0.95 -20.71 -9.52
C GLU A 101 -1.66 -20.35 -8.19
N PHE A 102 -2.00 -19.07 -8.01
CA PHE A 102 -2.70 -18.57 -6.83
C PHE A 102 -3.96 -17.82 -7.28
N GLY A 103 -5.10 -18.50 -7.23
CA GLY A 103 -6.38 -17.95 -7.65
C GLY A 103 -6.85 -16.83 -6.73
N PHE A 104 -6.72 -15.59 -7.20
CA PHE A 104 -7.31 -14.42 -6.57
C PHE A 104 -8.75 -14.23 -7.06
N ARG A 105 -9.70 -14.15 -6.13
CA ARG A 105 -11.12 -13.95 -6.42
C ARG A 105 -11.53 -12.48 -6.16
N ASP A 106 -11.93 -11.75 -7.20
CA ASP A 106 -12.43 -10.37 -7.07
C ASP A 106 -13.81 -10.28 -6.38
N SER A 107 -14.28 -9.06 -6.09
CA SER A 107 -15.63 -8.80 -5.56
C SER A 107 -16.78 -9.22 -6.49
N ASN A 108 -16.53 -9.38 -7.80
CA ASN A 108 -17.49 -9.90 -8.77
C ASN A 108 -17.57 -11.45 -8.79
N GLY A 109 -16.63 -12.13 -8.10
CA GLY A 109 -16.49 -13.58 -8.09
C GLY A 109 -15.63 -14.17 -9.21
N THR A 110 -15.00 -13.34 -10.04
CA THR A 110 -14.00 -13.74 -11.05
C THR A 110 -12.75 -14.25 -10.35
N VAL A 111 -12.24 -15.40 -10.76
CA VAL A 111 -10.95 -15.94 -10.27
C VAL A 111 -9.88 -15.76 -11.34
N THR A 112 -8.76 -15.16 -10.98
CA THR A 112 -7.60 -14.94 -11.83
C THR A 112 -6.35 -15.53 -11.18
N GLU A 113 -5.54 -16.25 -11.96
CA GLU A 113 -4.29 -16.85 -11.47
C GLU A 113 -3.14 -15.82 -11.52
N VAL A 114 -2.56 -15.53 -10.37
CA VAL A 114 -1.51 -14.49 -10.21
C VAL A 114 -0.23 -15.07 -9.60
N THR A 115 0.90 -14.38 -9.78
CA THR A 115 2.12 -14.72 -9.03
C THR A 115 1.97 -14.32 -7.55
N SER A 116 2.66 -15.03 -6.67
CA SER A 116 2.60 -14.80 -5.23
C SER A 116 3.94 -15.06 -4.55
N PHE A 117 4.07 -14.59 -3.31
CA PHE A 117 5.14 -14.95 -2.39
C PHE A 117 4.57 -15.53 -1.09
N CYS A 118 5.37 -16.31 -0.38
CA CYS A 118 4.92 -17.09 0.77
C CYS A 118 6.00 -17.32 1.84
N THR A 119 5.55 -17.78 3.01
CA THR A 119 6.42 -18.43 4.00
C THR A 119 6.40 -19.94 3.80
N ARG A 120 7.56 -20.60 3.84
CA ARG A 120 7.61 -22.08 3.88
C ARG A 120 6.96 -22.61 5.19
N PRO A 121 6.36 -23.81 5.17
CA PRO A 121 5.79 -24.44 6.37
C PRO A 121 6.80 -25.21 7.22
N ASP A 122 7.97 -25.54 6.67
CA ASP A 122 8.87 -26.59 7.17
C ASP A 122 9.47 -26.31 8.56
N SER A 123 9.81 -27.41 9.25
CA SER A 123 10.22 -27.47 10.65
C SER A 123 11.69 -27.13 10.93
N ASP A 124 12.39 -26.56 9.95
CA ASP A 124 13.76 -26.07 10.13
C ASP A 124 13.77 -24.75 10.93
N SER A 125 14.64 -24.68 11.93
CA SER A 125 14.78 -23.56 12.89
C SER A 125 15.33 -22.26 12.30
N GLU A 126 15.30 -22.11 10.97
CA GLU A 126 16.00 -21.07 10.20
C GLU A 126 15.07 -20.31 9.23
N ASN A 127 13.75 -20.47 9.34
CA ASN A 127 12.79 -19.77 8.47
C ASN A 127 12.57 -18.31 8.91
N MET A 128 13.61 -17.49 8.77
CA MET A 128 13.67 -16.09 9.26
C MET A 128 12.56 -15.20 8.66
N ALA A 129 12.10 -15.51 7.45
CA ALA A 129 10.96 -14.84 6.82
C ALA A 129 9.61 -15.08 7.54
N ARG A 130 9.50 -16.09 8.41
CA ARG A 130 8.34 -16.25 9.33
C ARG A 130 8.51 -15.41 10.60
N GLU A 131 9.73 -15.31 11.13
CA GLU A 131 10.01 -14.62 12.38
C GLU A 131 9.79 -13.12 12.28
N GLN A 132 10.07 -12.54 11.11
CA GLN A 132 9.79 -11.12 10.84
C GLN A 132 8.29 -10.79 10.78
N VAL A 133 7.42 -11.75 10.45
CA VAL A 133 5.97 -11.52 10.34
C VAL A 133 5.32 -11.41 11.72
N ASP A 134 4.37 -10.50 11.86
CA ASP A 134 3.51 -10.38 13.04
C ASP A 134 2.04 -10.41 12.62
N VAL A 135 1.26 -11.28 13.25
CA VAL A 135 -0.20 -11.38 13.09
C VAL A 135 -0.83 -10.36 14.03
N LEU A 136 -1.18 -9.20 13.46
CA LEU A 136 -1.76 -8.07 14.18
C LEU A 136 -3.23 -8.32 14.55
N TYR A 137 -3.95 -9.12 13.75
CA TYR A 137 -5.33 -9.52 14.00
C TYR A 137 -5.62 -10.89 13.41
N TYR A 138 -6.45 -11.70 14.09
CA TYR A 138 -7.00 -12.93 13.54
C TYR A 138 -8.39 -13.23 14.10
N ARG A 139 -9.37 -13.48 13.23
CA ARG A 139 -10.68 -14.04 13.55
C ARG A 139 -11.01 -15.19 12.61
N GLN A 140 -11.17 -16.39 13.18
CA GLN A 140 -11.65 -17.56 12.45
C GLN A 140 -13.06 -17.30 11.91
N GLY A 141 -13.25 -17.51 10.61
CA GLY A 141 -14.57 -17.48 9.96
C GLY A 141 -15.42 -18.70 10.34
N ASP A 142 -16.73 -18.55 10.25
CA ASP A 142 -17.73 -19.59 10.51
C ASP A 142 -18.58 -19.91 9.26
N GLN A 143 -19.76 -20.52 9.43
CA GLN A 143 -20.64 -20.83 8.30
C GLN A 143 -21.25 -19.59 7.62
N THR A 144 -21.14 -18.42 8.25
CA THR A 144 -21.80 -17.17 7.83
C THR A 144 -20.83 -16.02 7.59
N SER A 145 -19.56 -16.19 7.93
CA SER A 145 -18.54 -15.16 7.86
C SER A 145 -17.20 -15.74 7.38
N GLU A 146 -16.51 -15.03 6.50
CA GLU A 146 -15.15 -15.40 6.12
C GLU A 146 -14.18 -15.18 7.29
N THR A 147 -12.99 -15.79 7.18
CA THR A 147 -11.88 -15.55 8.11
C THR A 147 -11.33 -14.15 7.87
N GLU A 148 -11.05 -13.42 8.94
CA GLU A 148 -10.45 -12.09 8.89
C GLU A 148 -9.07 -12.11 9.55
N PHE A 149 -8.15 -11.30 9.03
CA PHE A 149 -6.81 -11.17 9.60
C PHE A 149 -6.12 -9.90 9.12
N ALA A 150 -5.16 -9.43 9.91
CA ALA A 150 -4.18 -8.43 9.50
C ALA A 150 -2.76 -8.89 9.89
N VAL A 151 -1.78 -8.59 9.05
CA VAL A 151 -0.37 -8.94 9.26
C VAL A 151 0.56 -7.76 8.97
N ASP A 152 1.60 -7.62 9.78
CA ASP A 152 2.81 -6.87 9.47
C ASP A 152 3.77 -7.83 8.75
N LEU A 153 4.16 -7.51 7.53
CA LEU A 153 5.01 -8.40 6.74
C LEU A 153 6.46 -8.48 7.25
N CYS A 154 6.96 -7.45 7.94
CA CYS A 154 8.34 -7.46 8.43
C CYS A 154 8.54 -6.45 9.57
N THR A 155 8.42 -6.92 10.81
CA THR A 155 8.65 -6.15 12.06
C THR A 155 10.01 -5.43 12.15
N TYR A 156 10.99 -5.81 11.32
CA TYR A 156 12.31 -5.18 11.24
C TYR A 156 12.38 -3.94 10.34
N THR A 157 11.38 -3.69 9.47
CA THR A 157 11.35 -2.48 8.63
C THR A 157 11.33 -1.24 9.52
N ASN A 158 12.11 -0.21 9.21
CA ASN A 158 12.14 1.02 10.01
C ASN A 158 12.44 2.21 9.09
N PRO A 159 11.69 3.33 9.17
CA PRO A 159 10.70 3.68 10.20
C PRO A 159 9.29 3.16 9.94
N TYR A 160 9.04 2.57 8.78
CA TYR A 160 7.70 2.26 8.29
C TYR A 160 7.24 0.83 8.60
N GLN A 161 5.93 0.65 8.71
CA GLN A 161 5.23 -0.63 8.83
C GLN A 161 4.40 -0.86 7.56
N VAL A 162 4.46 -2.06 6.99
CA VAL A 162 3.61 -2.47 5.86
C VAL A 162 2.57 -3.45 6.38
N VAL A 163 1.31 -3.00 6.44
CA VAL A 163 0.19 -3.81 6.94
C VAL A 163 -0.70 -4.26 5.80
N LEU A 164 -0.99 -5.56 5.77
CA LEU A 164 -1.99 -6.16 4.89
C LEU A 164 -3.15 -6.73 5.70
N ALA A 165 -4.40 -6.47 5.30
CA ALA A 165 -5.58 -6.95 6.01
C ALA A 165 -6.67 -7.51 5.08
N CYS A 166 -7.09 -8.75 5.32
CA CYS A 166 -8.33 -9.32 4.78
C CYS A 166 -9.45 -9.07 5.79
N VAL A 167 -10.25 -8.03 5.53
CA VAL A 167 -11.44 -7.63 6.31
C VAL A 167 -12.55 -7.18 5.34
N PRO A 168 -13.82 -7.06 5.76
CA PRO A 168 -14.83 -6.41 4.93
C PRO A 168 -14.49 -4.93 4.67
N LEU A 169 -14.65 -4.47 3.43
CA LEU A 169 -14.62 -3.04 3.09
C LEU A 169 -15.75 -2.31 3.84
N GLN A 170 -15.44 -1.15 4.44
CA GLN A 170 -16.41 -0.26 5.10
C GLN A 170 -16.96 0.76 4.09
N GLU A 171 -17.55 1.89 4.52
CA GLU A 171 -18.10 2.88 3.57
C GLU A 171 -17.01 3.55 2.72
N ASN A 172 -15.78 3.62 3.24
CA ASN A 172 -14.59 4.14 2.56
C ASN A 172 -13.28 3.53 3.10
N LEU A 173 -12.15 3.89 2.49
CA LEU A 173 -10.81 3.41 2.89
C LEU A 173 -10.42 3.82 4.32
N GLY A 174 -10.74 5.05 4.74
CA GLY A 174 -10.40 5.56 6.07
C GLY A 174 -11.11 4.77 7.16
N GLU A 175 -12.42 4.58 7.04
CA GLU A 175 -13.19 3.72 7.94
C GLU A 175 -12.73 2.25 7.93
N THR A 176 -12.19 1.78 6.80
CA THR A 176 -11.63 0.42 6.71
C THR A 176 -10.30 0.32 7.46
N VAL A 177 -9.45 1.37 7.43
CA VAL A 177 -8.27 1.48 8.31
C VAL A 177 -8.69 1.54 9.78
N ASP A 178 -9.63 2.41 10.15
CA ASP A 178 -10.14 2.53 11.53
C ASP A 178 -10.72 1.21 12.05
N PHE A 179 -11.42 0.46 11.20
CA PHE A 179 -11.90 -0.88 11.51
C PHE A 179 -10.74 -1.84 11.81
N VAL A 180 -9.69 -1.85 10.98
CA VAL A 180 -8.51 -2.71 11.16
C VAL A 180 -7.73 -2.33 12.41
N GLU A 181 -7.38 -1.05 12.59
CA GLU A 181 -6.62 -0.57 13.76
C GLU A 181 -7.36 -0.83 15.07
N ARG A 182 -8.69 -0.62 15.10
CA ARG A 182 -9.51 -1.00 16.25
C ARG A 182 -9.48 -2.52 16.49
N LYS A 183 -9.53 -3.34 15.44
CA LYS A 183 -9.44 -4.82 15.58
C LYS A 183 -8.08 -5.30 16.06
N ILE A 184 -7.00 -4.65 15.63
CA ILE A 184 -5.64 -4.89 16.15
C ILE A 184 -5.60 -4.51 17.64
N SER A 185 -6.08 -3.32 18.00
CA SER A 185 -6.13 -2.86 19.40
C SER A 185 -6.95 -3.78 20.31
N GLU A 186 -8.12 -4.25 19.85
CA GLU A 186 -8.93 -5.28 20.53
C GLU A 186 -8.16 -6.60 20.70
N PHE A 187 -7.43 -7.04 19.66
CA PHE A 187 -6.69 -8.30 19.65
C PHE A 187 -5.42 -8.30 20.54
N THR A 188 -4.73 -7.16 20.65
CA THR A 188 -3.55 -7.01 21.53
C THR A 188 -3.87 -7.17 23.02
N GLN A 189 -5.15 -7.07 23.41
CA GLN A 189 -5.60 -7.21 24.79
C GLN A 189 -5.82 -8.68 25.22
N ASP A 190 -5.74 -9.65 24.29
CA ASP A 190 -5.85 -11.06 24.65
C ASP A 190 -4.63 -11.51 25.47
N PRO A 191 -4.80 -12.20 26.61
CA PRO A 191 -3.68 -12.71 27.42
C PRO A 191 -2.71 -13.64 26.69
N ASN A 192 -3.10 -14.19 25.54
CA ASN A 192 -2.30 -15.08 24.69
C ASN A 192 -1.74 -14.36 23.45
N TYR A 193 -1.92 -13.03 23.31
CA TYR A 193 -1.51 -12.25 22.13
C TYR A 193 -0.06 -12.55 21.70
N GLU A 194 0.90 -12.57 22.63
CA GLU A 194 2.31 -12.88 22.34
C GLU A 194 2.55 -14.27 21.71
N GLN A 195 1.64 -15.23 21.92
CA GLN A 195 1.68 -16.55 21.27
C GLN A 195 0.91 -16.53 19.94
N MET A 196 -0.17 -15.76 19.85
CA MET A 196 -1.02 -15.69 18.66
C MET A 196 -0.42 -14.82 17.55
N ARG A 197 0.35 -13.79 17.91
CA ARG A 197 0.99 -12.86 16.96
C ARG A 197 2.07 -13.53 16.09
N LYS A 198 2.63 -14.66 16.50
CA LYS A 198 3.61 -15.41 15.69
C LYS A 198 2.96 -16.43 14.76
N LEU A 199 3.54 -16.61 13.57
CA LEU A 199 3.17 -17.67 12.62
C LEU A 199 3.64 -19.04 13.13
N ARG A 200 2.73 -19.86 13.65
CA ARG A 200 3.07 -21.14 14.31
C ARG A 200 3.80 -22.07 13.32
N PRO A 201 4.99 -22.62 13.65
CA PRO A 201 5.73 -23.51 12.74
C PRO A 201 5.05 -24.88 12.62
N ALA A 202 5.43 -25.69 11.62
CA ALA A 202 5.05 -27.09 11.60
C ALA A 202 5.75 -27.85 12.74
N VAL A 203 5.03 -28.77 13.37
CA VAL A 203 5.56 -29.59 14.47
C VAL A 203 5.75 -31.02 13.97
N THR A 204 7.00 -31.44 13.85
CA THR A 204 7.37 -32.79 13.42
C THR A 204 7.72 -33.66 14.63
N GLY A 205 6.82 -34.57 14.98
CA GLY A 205 7.05 -35.57 16.04
C GLY A 205 6.54 -35.17 17.43
N GLY A 206 6.33 -36.19 18.28
CA GLY A 206 5.74 -36.04 19.62
C GLY A 206 4.47 -36.89 19.79
N ARG A 207 3.74 -36.68 20.89
CA ARG A 207 2.50 -37.44 21.20
C ARG A 207 1.33 -37.18 20.25
N PHE A 208 1.40 -36.14 19.42
CA PHE A 208 0.26 -35.65 18.62
C PHE A 208 0.47 -35.72 17.10
N GLY A 209 1.49 -36.47 16.63
CA GLY A 209 1.79 -36.65 15.21
C GLY A 209 2.46 -35.44 14.55
N GLU A 210 2.43 -35.40 13.22
CA GLU A 210 2.83 -34.26 12.40
C GLU A 210 1.71 -33.22 12.39
N GLN A 211 2.05 -31.95 12.62
CA GLN A 211 1.08 -30.84 12.59
C GLN A 211 1.55 -29.76 11.62
N PRO A 212 0.72 -29.35 10.63
CA PRO A 212 1.09 -28.29 9.71
C PRO A 212 1.19 -26.94 10.42
N GLY A 213 2.17 -26.12 10.01
CA GLY A 213 2.35 -24.75 10.48
C GLY A 213 1.50 -23.75 9.72
N ASP A 214 1.21 -22.61 10.34
CA ASP A 214 0.44 -21.51 9.72
C ASP A 214 1.03 -21.11 8.37
N SER A 215 0.18 -20.73 7.41
CA SER A 215 0.61 -20.42 6.04
C SER A 215 0.27 -18.98 5.67
N LEU A 216 1.26 -18.23 5.18
CA LEU A 216 1.11 -16.90 4.60
C LEU A 216 1.37 -17.00 3.09
N ILE A 217 0.42 -16.51 2.27
CA ILE A 217 0.56 -16.38 0.82
C ILE A 217 -0.05 -15.03 0.40
N VAL A 218 0.75 -14.23 -0.31
CA VAL A 218 0.43 -12.86 -0.73
C VAL A 218 0.68 -12.72 -2.24
N PRO A 219 -0.25 -12.18 -3.05
CA PRO A 219 0.01 -11.84 -4.45
C PRO A 219 1.20 -10.88 -4.62
N ASP A 220 1.94 -11.00 -5.72
CA ASP A 220 2.80 -9.89 -6.16
C ASP A 220 1.90 -8.79 -6.77
N VAL A 221 1.86 -7.63 -6.10
CA VAL A 221 1.06 -6.47 -6.55
C VAL A 221 2.01 -5.54 -7.32
N LEU A 222 1.64 -5.17 -8.53
CA LEU A 222 2.39 -4.23 -9.38
C LEU A 222 1.40 -3.26 -10.00
N TYR A 223 1.41 -2.02 -9.53
CA TYR A 223 0.42 -1.02 -9.92
C TYR A 223 1.10 0.27 -10.37
N LYS A 224 0.95 0.59 -11.65
CA LYS A 224 1.36 1.87 -12.24
C LYS A 224 0.11 2.58 -12.75
N LEU A 225 -0.30 3.63 -12.05
CA LEU A 225 -1.47 4.44 -12.38
C LEU A 225 -1.06 5.86 -12.73
N THR A 226 -1.65 6.40 -13.79
CA THR A 226 -1.77 7.86 -13.97
C THR A 226 -3.25 8.20 -13.91
N HIS A 227 -3.70 8.79 -12.81
CA HIS A 227 -5.06 9.29 -12.67
C HIS A 227 -5.13 10.74 -13.14
N HIS A 228 -6.16 11.06 -13.92
CA HIS A 228 -6.47 12.42 -14.38
C HIS A 228 -7.73 12.87 -13.63
N PHE A 229 -7.61 13.90 -12.78
CA PHE A 229 -8.77 14.51 -12.11
C PHE A 229 -9.53 15.39 -13.11
N THR A 230 -10.21 14.77 -14.07
CA THR A 230 -10.97 15.46 -15.14
C THR A 230 -12.09 16.33 -14.59
N GLU A 231 -12.58 15.99 -13.41
CA GLU A 231 -13.58 16.66 -12.60
C GLU A 231 -13.11 18.03 -12.12
N LEU A 232 -11.80 18.18 -11.87
CA LEU A 232 -11.16 19.45 -11.51
C LEU A 232 -10.75 20.25 -12.76
N GLN A 233 -10.47 19.59 -13.87
CA GLN A 233 -9.94 20.24 -15.07
C GLN A 233 -10.96 21.17 -15.75
N GLY A 234 -10.52 22.37 -16.10
CA GLY A 234 -11.35 23.45 -16.64
C GLY A 234 -12.21 24.18 -15.60
N LYS A 235 -12.10 23.85 -14.31
CA LYS A 235 -12.88 24.49 -13.22
C LYS A 235 -12.15 25.70 -12.64
N ALA A 236 -12.89 26.75 -12.35
CA ALA A 236 -12.35 27.98 -11.76
C ALA A 236 -12.00 27.78 -10.27
N LEU A 237 -10.96 28.46 -9.80
CA LEU A 237 -10.65 28.57 -8.37
C LEU A 237 -11.67 29.52 -7.71
N GLY A 238 -12.22 29.14 -6.56
CA GLY A 238 -13.17 29.96 -5.79
C GLY A 238 -12.49 31.01 -4.91
N ASN A 239 -11.26 30.72 -4.45
CA ASN A 239 -10.48 31.58 -3.57
C ASN A 239 -10.22 32.97 -4.19
N GLN A 240 -10.23 34.01 -3.37
CA GLN A 240 -9.86 35.36 -3.79
C GLN A 240 -8.36 35.61 -3.58
N PRO A 241 -7.65 36.33 -4.47
CA PRO A 241 -8.15 37.06 -5.64
C PRO A 241 -8.25 36.22 -6.92
N TRP A 242 -7.99 34.91 -6.85
CA TRP A 242 -7.83 34.01 -8.00
C TRP A 242 -9.11 33.89 -8.86
N LEU A 243 -10.28 33.88 -8.21
CA LEU A 243 -11.58 33.89 -8.88
C LEU A 243 -11.77 35.14 -9.75
N ASP A 244 -11.54 36.33 -9.19
CA ASP A 244 -11.69 37.62 -9.91
C ASP A 244 -10.65 37.78 -11.04
N GLN A 245 -9.48 37.14 -10.89
CA GLN A 245 -8.44 37.07 -11.92
C GLN A 245 -8.68 35.95 -12.95
N GLY A 246 -9.72 35.12 -12.77
CA GLY A 246 -10.12 34.09 -13.74
C GLY A 246 -9.25 32.84 -13.76
N TYR A 247 -8.55 32.52 -12.66
CA TYR A 247 -7.74 31.30 -12.57
C TYR A 247 -8.61 30.04 -12.60
N PHE A 248 -8.12 29.01 -13.29
CA PHE A 248 -8.76 27.70 -13.38
C PHE A 248 -7.72 26.59 -13.42
N ILE A 249 -8.10 25.39 -13.00
CA ILE A 249 -7.24 24.21 -13.02
C ILE A 249 -7.14 23.71 -14.46
N GLN A 250 -6.05 23.98 -15.17
CA GLN A 250 -5.88 23.50 -16.55
C GLN A 250 -5.60 21.99 -16.63
N LYS A 251 -4.80 21.46 -15.69
CA LYS A 251 -4.32 20.08 -15.69
C LYS A 251 -4.12 19.63 -14.24
N ALA A 252 -4.65 18.46 -13.88
CA ALA A 252 -4.52 17.88 -12.55
C ALA A 252 -4.31 16.37 -12.70
N LEU A 253 -3.16 15.87 -12.23
CA LEU A 253 -2.69 14.51 -12.41
C LEU A 253 -2.17 13.94 -11.09
N GLN A 254 -2.33 12.65 -10.90
CA GLN A 254 -1.63 11.87 -9.89
C GLN A 254 -0.96 10.68 -10.57
N MET A 255 0.32 10.46 -10.31
CA MET A 255 1.07 9.29 -10.76
C MET A 255 1.44 8.45 -9.55
N ILE A 256 1.16 7.15 -9.60
CA ILE A 256 1.48 6.19 -8.55
C ILE A 256 2.24 5.04 -9.21
N ASP A 257 3.41 4.72 -8.67
CA ASP A 257 4.21 3.55 -9.04
C ASP A 257 4.42 2.72 -7.77
N PHE A 258 3.62 1.67 -7.59
CA PHE A 258 3.60 0.84 -6.40
C PHE A 258 3.95 -0.60 -6.76
N THR A 259 4.81 -1.23 -5.96
CA THR A 259 5.10 -2.66 -6.07
C THR A 259 5.16 -3.29 -4.69
N LEU A 260 4.56 -4.48 -4.52
CA LEU A 260 4.76 -5.33 -3.35
C LEU A 260 5.19 -6.72 -3.82
N GLY A 261 6.29 -7.22 -3.27
CA GLY A 261 6.81 -8.55 -3.58
C GLY A 261 7.66 -9.13 -2.45
N ARG A 262 8.33 -10.24 -2.73
CA ARG A 262 9.02 -11.06 -1.72
C ARG A 262 10.16 -10.37 -0.95
N THR A 263 10.81 -9.37 -1.53
CA THR A 263 11.97 -8.66 -0.95
C THR A 263 11.56 -7.37 -0.23
N GLY A 264 10.28 -7.02 -0.23
CA GLY A 264 9.80 -5.68 0.01
C GLY A 264 9.19 -5.13 -1.28
N VAL A 265 9.54 -3.90 -1.63
CA VAL A 265 9.16 -3.27 -2.90
C VAL A 265 10.18 -3.68 -3.99
N ILE A 266 9.85 -4.67 -4.88
CA ILE A 266 10.67 -5.22 -6.02
C ILE A 266 11.85 -6.17 -5.61
N LEU A 267 12.37 -7.19 -6.35
CA LEU A 267 11.83 -8.33 -7.18
C LEU A 267 12.98 -9.26 -7.70
N LYS A 268 12.98 -10.60 -7.48
CA LYS A 268 13.62 -11.69 -8.33
C LYS A 268 13.41 -13.15 -7.83
N SER A 269 13.59 -14.17 -8.69
CA SER A 269 12.95 -15.53 -8.61
C SER A 269 13.86 -16.74 -8.28
N ASP A 270 13.31 -17.83 -7.68
CA ASP A 270 13.57 -19.28 -7.98
C ASP A 270 12.76 -20.28 -7.06
N ALA A 271 12.55 -21.56 -7.46
CA ALA A 271 11.40 -22.41 -7.01
C ALA A 271 11.68 -23.85 -6.45
N ILE A 272 10.70 -24.48 -5.75
CA ILE A 272 10.43 -25.95 -5.56
C ILE A 272 9.09 -26.22 -4.78
N ILE A 273 8.34 -27.29 -5.11
CA ILE A 273 6.99 -27.62 -4.56
C ILE A 273 7.01 -28.84 -3.60
N VAL A 274 6.18 -28.82 -2.54
CA VAL A 274 5.82 -30.00 -1.70
C VAL A 274 4.33 -29.95 -1.31
N ILE A 275 3.64 -31.09 -1.28
CA ILE A 275 2.22 -31.24 -0.85
C ILE A 275 2.07 -32.45 0.09
N PRO A 276 1.58 -32.27 1.34
CA PRO A 276 1.22 -33.37 2.25
C PRO A 276 -0.31 -33.62 2.35
N PRO A 277 -0.77 -34.81 2.80
CA PRO A 277 -2.19 -35.19 2.85
C PRO A 277 -2.91 -34.79 4.15
N LEU A 278 -4.26 -34.84 4.14
CA LEU A 278 -5.11 -34.48 5.28
C LEU A 278 -4.96 -35.43 6.50
N GLY A 279 -4.78 -34.83 7.68
CA GLY A 279 -4.98 -35.45 8.98
C GLY A 279 -5.27 -34.37 10.04
N GLY A 280 -6.30 -34.55 10.87
CA GLY A 280 -6.78 -33.51 11.77
C GLY A 280 -5.81 -33.20 12.92
N ALA A 281 -5.34 -31.96 12.98
CA ALA A 281 -4.49 -31.37 14.03
C ALA A 281 -5.06 -29.96 14.40
N PRO A 282 -4.44 -29.15 15.30
CA PRO A 282 -5.07 -27.91 15.78
C PRO A 282 -5.37 -26.94 14.63
N GLN A 283 -6.49 -26.20 14.72
CA GLN A 283 -7.01 -25.37 13.62
C GLN A 283 -5.89 -24.53 12.97
N LEU A 284 -5.59 -24.87 11.73
CA LEU A 284 -4.53 -24.30 10.92
C LEU A 284 -4.93 -22.89 10.46
N ARG A 285 -4.09 -21.87 10.67
CA ARG A 285 -4.40 -20.52 10.19
C ARG A 285 -3.85 -20.32 8.79
N HIS A 286 -4.73 -19.86 7.90
CA HIS A 286 -4.43 -19.54 6.52
C HIS A 286 -4.53 -18.03 6.31
N PHE A 287 -3.38 -17.38 6.22
CA PHE A 287 -3.21 -15.97 5.91
C PHE A 287 -3.03 -15.85 4.38
N HIS A 288 -4.08 -16.20 3.63
CA HIS A 288 -4.06 -16.22 2.16
C HIS A 288 -4.84 -15.02 1.63
N PHE A 289 -4.13 -14.11 0.96
CA PHE A 289 -4.69 -12.91 0.35
C PHE A 289 -5.30 -13.22 -1.03
N ASN A 290 -6.21 -14.21 -1.06
CA ASN A 290 -6.84 -14.77 -2.27
C ASN A 290 -8.17 -14.10 -2.65
N ARG A 291 -8.47 -12.96 -2.05
CA ARG A 291 -9.72 -12.20 -2.16
C ARG A 291 -9.47 -10.77 -1.70
N PRO A 292 -10.40 -9.82 -1.87
CA PRO A 292 -10.10 -8.40 -1.74
C PRO A 292 -9.54 -8.03 -0.36
N PHE A 293 -8.51 -7.18 -0.37
CA PHE A 293 -7.74 -6.87 0.82
C PHE A 293 -7.21 -5.43 0.84
N LEU A 294 -6.97 -4.94 2.05
CA LEU A 294 -6.36 -3.64 2.31
C LEU A 294 -4.84 -3.79 2.38
N ILE A 295 -4.12 -2.86 1.74
CA ILE A 295 -2.72 -2.56 2.00
C ILE A 295 -2.66 -1.15 2.60
N TYR A 296 -1.92 -0.95 3.67
CA TYR A 296 -1.57 0.40 4.11
C TYR A 296 -0.16 0.47 4.69
N ILE A 297 0.43 1.68 4.62
CA ILE A 297 1.78 1.97 5.10
C ILE A 297 1.72 3.19 6.02
N LYS A 298 2.30 3.04 7.22
CA LYS A 298 2.42 4.08 8.25
C LYS A 298 3.80 4.04 8.90
N LYS A 299 4.18 5.04 9.70
CA LYS A 299 5.32 4.89 10.63
C LYS A 299 4.97 3.88 11.72
N ARG A 300 5.99 3.24 12.29
CA ARG A 300 5.87 2.34 13.47
C ARG A 300 5.51 3.07 14.77
N ASP A 301 5.45 4.40 14.77
CA ASP A 301 4.91 5.17 15.89
C ASP A 301 3.41 4.88 16.05
N PRO A 302 2.93 4.46 17.23
CA PRO A 302 1.51 4.21 17.47
C PRO A 302 0.57 5.41 17.24
N ALA A 303 1.11 6.64 17.22
CA ALA A 303 0.36 7.86 16.96
C ALA A 303 0.35 8.28 15.47
N ALA A 304 1.09 7.59 14.60
CA ALA A 304 1.20 7.94 13.19
C ALA A 304 0.02 7.43 12.35
N SER A 305 -0.45 8.27 11.43
CA SER A 305 -1.47 7.89 10.46
C SER A 305 -0.83 7.21 9.23
N PRO A 306 -1.59 6.40 8.47
CA PRO A 306 -1.10 5.88 7.21
C PRO A 306 -1.05 6.97 6.14
N PHE A 307 0.09 7.11 5.49
CA PHE A 307 0.28 8.01 4.35
C PHE A 307 -0.03 7.32 3.00
N PHE A 308 -0.16 6.00 2.99
CA PHE A 308 -0.57 5.21 1.83
C PHE A 308 -1.63 4.18 2.23
N VAL A 309 -2.73 4.12 1.49
CA VAL A 309 -3.81 3.15 1.65
C VAL A 309 -4.30 2.72 0.27
N MET A 310 -4.43 1.41 0.05
CA MET A 310 -4.90 0.82 -1.20
C MET A 310 -5.83 -0.35 -0.92
N TRP A 311 -6.96 -0.40 -1.61
CA TRP A 311 -7.84 -1.58 -1.64
C TRP A 311 -7.58 -2.36 -2.93
N VAL A 312 -7.19 -3.63 -2.77
CA VAL A 312 -6.84 -4.52 -3.87
C VAL A 312 -8.04 -5.42 -4.15
N ASP A 313 -8.83 -5.06 -5.16
CA ASP A 313 -10.04 -5.80 -5.58
C ASP A 313 -9.94 -6.39 -6.99
N ASN A 314 -8.98 -5.92 -7.81
CA ASN A 314 -8.85 -6.31 -9.21
C ASN A 314 -7.49 -6.98 -9.47
N ALA A 315 -7.49 -8.12 -10.16
CA ALA A 315 -6.27 -8.83 -10.55
C ALA A 315 -5.42 -8.10 -11.61
N GLU A 316 -5.98 -7.10 -12.31
CA GLU A 316 -5.20 -6.19 -13.18
C GLU A 316 -4.16 -5.35 -12.40
N LEU A 317 -4.29 -5.29 -11.07
CA LEU A 317 -3.34 -4.66 -10.15
C LEU A 317 -2.19 -5.60 -9.75
N MET A 318 -2.22 -6.85 -10.24
CA MET A 318 -1.31 -7.93 -9.89
C MET A 318 -0.55 -8.41 -11.12
N LYS A 319 0.54 -9.13 -10.89
CA LYS A 319 1.28 -9.76 -11.97
C LYS A 319 0.60 -11.07 -12.42
N GLU A 320 0.15 -11.10 -13.67
CA GLU A 320 -0.40 -12.29 -14.31
C GLU A 320 0.59 -13.48 -14.25
N PHE A 321 0.08 -14.67 -13.94
CA PHE A 321 0.88 -15.89 -14.01
C PHE A 321 1.04 -16.35 -15.47
N VAL A 322 2.15 -15.94 -16.10
CA VAL A 322 2.52 -16.40 -17.45
C VAL A 322 3.46 -17.61 -17.35
N PHE A 323 2.99 -18.77 -17.82
CA PHE A 323 3.82 -19.98 -17.93
C PHE A 323 4.80 -19.87 -19.11
N GLU A 324 6.03 -19.44 -18.85
CA GLU A 324 7.11 -19.56 -19.84
C GLU A 324 7.60 -21.01 -19.93
N ALA A 325 7.19 -21.70 -21.00
CA ALA A 325 7.71 -23.02 -21.32
C ALA A 325 9.17 -22.91 -21.82
N GLN A 326 10.10 -23.48 -21.04
CA GLN A 326 11.48 -23.76 -21.45
C GLN A 326 11.60 -25.13 -22.13
#